data_AF-A0A8K0G6M2-F1
#
_entry.id   AF-A0A8K0G6M2-F1
#
_cell.length_a   1.000
_cell.length_b   1.000
_cell.length_c   1.000
_cell.angle_alpha   90.00
_cell.angle_beta   90.00
_cell.angle_gamma   90.00
#
_symmetry.space_group_name_H-M   'P 1'
#
loop_
_entity.id
_entity.type
_entity.pdbx_description
1 polymer ?
#
loop_
_entity_poly.entity_id
_entity_poly.type
_entity_poly.pdbx_seq_one_letter_code
_entity_poly.pdbx_strand_id
1 'polypeptide(L)'
;MAKTQEKTIVRVDWTAFNSEIEWAYSMLGENEKTSQETCTAKIKRAYKNAIVRDTRGAKRTPYWWNEDIQAQRDKCTKDRRRITRAARNELYRHNGQLEALEDTYKRAKKHLQRLIQTSKNEHWDEVIRDLDNDIWGKGYEIIMRGVASARPYDIPDDKAVGGTPERIKKKRAPYVPEENLLRLSESKTSCKQKRGKKERYNEPDTRQPGAPEDDATGSGSGGAKKMA
;
A
#
# COMPACT_ATOMS: atom_id res chain seq x y z
N MET A 1 31.13 -0.54 -20.22
CA MET A 1 30.09 -1.04 -21.16
C MET A 1 28.85 -0.15 -21.04
N ALA A 2 28.57 0.67 -22.07
CA ALA A 2 27.45 1.61 -22.06
C ALA A 2 26.12 0.83 -22.19
N LYS A 3 25.21 1.01 -21.23
CA LYS A 3 23.84 0.49 -21.34
C LYS A 3 23.11 1.32 -22.39
N THR A 4 22.98 0.76 -23.59
CA THR A 4 22.08 1.25 -24.63
C THR A 4 20.70 1.40 -24.01
N GLN A 5 20.20 2.63 -23.93
CA GLN A 5 18.80 2.87 -23.61
C GLN A 5 18.01 2.24 -24.74
N GLU A 6 17.52 1.01 -24.55
CA GLU A 6 16.60 0.36 -25.47
C GLU A 6 15.42 1.30 -25.62
N LYS A 7 15.39 2.03 -26.75
CA LYS A 7 14.25 2.85 -27.15
C LYS A 7 13.05 1.92 -27.06
N THR A 8 12.04 2.32 -26.31
CA THR A 8 10.76 1.60 -26.26
C THR A 8 10.26 1.47 -27.69
N ILE A 9 10.44 0.30 -28.28
CA ILE A 9 10.00 0.04 -29.65
C ILE A 9 8.47 0.06 -29.56
N VAL A 10 7.86 1.14 -30.04
CA VAL A 10 6.41 1.22 -30.19
C VAL A 10 6.04 0.15 -31.20
N ARG A 11 5.52 -0.97 -30.71
CA ARG A 11 5.07 -2.06 -31.57
C ARG A 11 3.73 -1.65 -32.16
N VAL A 12 3.71 -1.39 -33.46
CA VAL A 12 2.47 -1.12 -34.20
C VAL A 12 1.96 -2.43 -34.77
N ASP A 13 0.70 -2.76 -34.51
CA ASP A 13 0.02 -3.88 -35.15
C ASP A 13 -0.51 -3.45 -36.51
N TRP A 14 0.25 -3.74 -37.57
CA TRP A 14 -0.10 -3.38 -38.94
C TRP A 14 -1.37 -4.08 -39.44
N THR A 15 -1.73 -5.25 -38.90
CA THR A 15 -2.96 -5.95 -39.30
C THR A 15 -4.20 -5.24 -38.76
N ALA A 16 -4.16 -4.86 -37.48
CA ALA A 16 -5.19 -4.04 -36.86
C ALA A 16 -5.30 -2.68 -37.55
N PHE A 17 -4.17 -2.04 -37.86
CA PHE A 17 -4.14 -0.77 -38.61
C PHE A 17 -4.84 -0.88 -39.97
N ASN A 18 -4.45 -1.84 -40.80
CA ASN A 18 -5.02 -2.00 -42.14
C ASN A 18 -6.51 -2.34 -42.10
N SER A 19 -6.93 -3.23 -41.20
CA SER A 19 -8.34 -3.59 -41.05
C SER A 19 -9.22 -2.40 -40.64
N GLU A 20 -8.72 -1.52 -39.77
CA GLU A 20 -9.45 -0.32 -39.35
C GLU A 20 -9.51 0.73 -40.46
N ILE A 21 -8.46 0.84 -41.28
CA ILE A 21 -8.44 1.72 -42.46
C ILE A 21 -9.43 1.25 -43.52
N GLU A 22 -9.42 -0.04 -43.85
CA GLU A 22 -10.32 -0.62 -44.85
C GLU A 22 -11.78 -0.46 -44.41
N TRP A 23 -12.08 -0.75 -43.15
CA TRP A 23 -13.40 -0.51 -42.58
C TRP A 23 -13.78 0.98 -42.60
N ALA A 24 -12.88 1.86 -42.18
CA ALA A 24 -13.14 3.30 -42.17
C ALA A 24 -13.37 3.87 -43.57
N TYR A 25 -12.65 3.35 -44.59
CA TYR A 25 -12.79 3.75 -45.98
C TYR A 25 -14.11 3.25 -46.60
N SER A 26 -14.52 2.03 -46.25
CA SER A 26 -15.82 1.47 -46.65
C SER A 26 -17.00 2.27 -46.11
N MET A 27 -16.83 2.94 -44.96
CA MET A 27 -17.90 3.70 -44.29
C MET A 27 -17.99 5.17 -44.75
N LEU A 28 -17.08 5.65 -45.60
CA LEU A 28 -17.09 7.03 -46.09
C LEU A 28 -17.87 7.17 -47.40
N GLY A 29 -18.63 8.26 -47.53
CA GLY A 29 -19.25 8.66 -48.80
C GLY A 29 -18.22 9.18 -49.82
N GLU A 30 -18.56 9.23 -51.11
CA GLU A 30 -17.64 9.66 -52.19
C GLU A 30 -17.11 11.09 -52.00
N ASN A 31 -17.95 12.02 -51.56
CA ASN A 31 -17.56 13.39 -51.26
C ASN A 31 -16.60 13.49 -50.06
N GLU A 32 -16.72 12.58 -49.10
CA GLU A 32 -15.88 12.54 -47.90
C GLU A 32 -14.55 11.82 -48.14
N LYS A 33 -14.48 10.93 -49.14
CA LYS A 33 -13.24 10.27 -49.59
C LYS A 33 -12.30 11.25 -50.29
N THR A 34 -12.83 12.24 -50.99
CA THR A 34 -12.04 13.28 -51.68
C THR A 34 -11.49 14.33 -50.70
N SER A 35 -12.07 14.43 -49.50
CA SER A 35 -11.60 15.37 -48.47
C SER A 35 -10.29 14.87 -47.81
N GLN A 36 -9.28 15.74 -47.79
CA GLN A 36 -7.99 15.44 -47.17
C GLN A 36 -8.09 15.35 -45.65
N GLU A 37 -8.94 16.18 -45.04
CA GLU A 37 -9.08 16.28 -43.58
C GLU A 37 -9.70 15.03 -42.98
N THR A 38 -10.72 14.49 -43.64
CA THR A 38 -11.38 13.24 -43.24
C THR A 38 -10.41 12.06 -43.33
N CYS A 39 -9.70 11.92 -44.46
CA CYS A 39 -8.71 10.86 -44.67
C CYS A 39 -7.58 10.91 -43.63
N THR A 40 -7.00 12.09 -43.39
CA THR A 40 -5.93 12.24 -42.40
C THR A 40 -6.41 11.98 -40.97
N ALA A 41 -7.66 12.33 -40.63
CA ALA A 41 -8.24 12.04 -39.32
C ALA A 41 -8.45 10.52 -39.12
N LYS A 42 -8.92 9.80 -40.14
CA LYS A 42 -9.08 8.32 -40.08
C LYS A 42 -7.73 7.63 -39.96
N ILE A 43 -6.73 8.05 -40.73
CA ILE A 43 -5.36 7.52 -40.65
C ILE A 43 -4.77 7.72 -39.24
N LYS A 44 -4.89 8.93 -38.69
CA LYS A 44 -4.43 9.23 -37.33
C LYS A 44 -5.14 8.39 -36.27
N ARG A 45 -6.44 8.12 -36.44
CA ARG A 45 -7.23 7.28 -35.53
C ARG A 45 -6.78 5.82 -35.60
N ALA A 46 -6.74 5.24 -36.80
CA ALA A 46 -6.31 3.86 -37.00
C ALA A 46 -4.89 3.65 -36.45
N TYR A 47 -3.98 4.59 -36.69
CA TYR A 47 -2.63 4.54 -36.14
C TYR A 47 -2.62 4.56 -34.60
N LYS A 48 -3.42 5.42 -33.96
CA LYS A 48 -3.53 5.48 -32.49
C LYS A 48 -4.06 4.20 -31.87
N ASN A 49 -4.98 3.51 -32.56
CA ASN A 49 -5.58 2.26 -32.10
C ASN A 49 -4.67 1.06 -32.34
N ALA A 50 -3.94 1.06 -33.44
CA ALA A 50 -2.95 0.03 -33.79
C ALA A 50 -1.66 0.08 -32.97
N ILE A 51 -1.41 1.18 -32.25
CA ILE A 51 -0.29 1.26 -31.32
C ILE A 51 -0.53 0.30 -30.15
N VAL A 52 0.23 -0.80 -30.12
CA VAL A 52 0.35 -1.67 -28.96
C VAL A 52 1.25 -0.97 -27.96
N ARG A 53 0.64 -0.22 -27.04
CA ARG A 53 1.37 0.32 -25.89
C ARG A 53 1.81 -0.85 -25.04
N ASP A 54 3.12 -1.09 -24.96
CA ASP A 54 3.68 -1.93 -23.92
C ASP A 54 3.53 -1.20 -22.57
N THR A 55 2.33 -1.27 -22.00
CA THR A 55 2.05 -0.78 -20.63
C THR A 55 2.71 -1.68 -19.58
N ARG A 56 3.28 -2.80 -20.00
CA ARG A 56 3.98 -3.78 -19.18
C ARG A 56 5.49 -3.64 -19.27
N GLY A 57 6.00 -2.53 -19.81
CA GLY A 57 7.43 -2.23 -19.81
C GLY A 57 8.03 -2.72 -18.51
N ALA A 58 8.94 -3.70 -18.62
CA ALA A 58 9.27 -4.63 -17.54
C ALA A 58 9.47 -3.86 -16.25
N LYS A 59 8.49 -3.93 -15.35
CA LYS A 59 8.58 -3.24 -14.06
C LYS A 59 9.79 -3.84 -13.40
N ARG A 60 10.89 -3.09 -13.36
CA ARG A 60 12.12 -3.54 -12.72
C ARG A 60 11.74 -3.91 -11.29
N THR A 61 11.81 -5.20 -11.00
CA THR A 61 11.59 -5.68 -9.65
C THR A 61 12.67 -5.05 -8.77
N PRO A 62 12.30 -4.53 -7.59
CA PRO A 62 13.30 -4.03 -6.65
C PRO A 62 14.30 -5.14 -6.29
N TYR A 63 15.52 -4.76 -5.93
CA TYR A 63 16.57 -5.72 -5.57
C TYR A 63 16.14 -6.68 -4.44
N TRP A 64 15.34 -6.21 -3.48
CA TRP A 64 14.82 -7.00 -2.36
C TRP A 64 13.58 -7.83 -2.69
N TRP A 65 13.21 -7.98 -3.96
CA TRP A 65 12.03 -8.76 -4.36
C TRP A 65 12.35 -10.25 -4.39
N ASN A 66 11.53 -11.04 -3.71
CA ASN A 66 11.61 -12.50 -3.66
C ASN A 66 10.20 -13.11 -3.87
N GLU A 67 10.13 -14.35 -4.34
CA GLU A 67 8.92 -15.16 -4.48
C GLU A 67 8.14 -15.27 -3.17
N ASP A 68 8.83 -15.42 -2.03
CA ASP A 68 8.20 -15.44 -0.71
C ASP A 68 7.47 -14.13 -0.38
N ILE A 69 8.10 -13.00 -0.70
CA ILE A 69 7.52 -11.67 -0.54
C ILE A 69 6.32 -11.53 -1.47
N GLN A 70 6.40 -12.03 -2.70
CA GLN A 70 5.29 -12.02 -3.64
C GLN A 70 4.09 -12.82 -3.12
N ALA A 71 4.31 -14.06 -2.71
CA ALA A 71 3.28 -14.92 -2.14
C ALA A 71 2.60 -14.28 -0.92
N GLN A 72 3.40 -13.66 -0.04
CA GLN A 72 2.87 -12.99 1.14
C GLN A 72 2.10 -11.70 0.80
N ARG A 73 2.54 -10.94 -0.21
CA ARG A 73 1.80 -9.77 -0.72
C ARG A 73 0.46 -10.16 -1.31
N ASP A 74 0.41 -11.28 -2.02
CA ASP A 74 -0.84 -11.80 -2.57
C ASP A 74 -1.80 -12.21 -1.46
N LYS A 75 -1.30 -12.87 -0.41
CA LYS A 75 -2.07 -13.18 0.80
C LYS A 75 -2.63 -11.90 1.45
N CYS A 76 -1.78 -10.90 1.73
CA CYS A 76 -2.22 -9.62 2.29
C CYS A 76 -3.26 -8.92 1.40
N THR A 77 -3.11 -8.99 0.07
CA THR A 77 -4.06 -8.39 -0.87
C THR A 77 -5.41 -9.10 -0.84
N LYS A 78 -5.41 -10.43 -0.79
CA LYS A 78 -6.61 -11.26 -0.63
C LYS A 78 -7.33 -10.92 0.68
N ASP A 79 -6.59 -10.87 1.79
CA ASP A 79 -7.16 -10.56 3.11
C ASP A 79 -7.72 -9.13 3.18
N ARG A 80 -7.00 -8.14 2.62
CA ARG A 80 -7.50 -6.76 2.51
C ARG A 80 -8.82 -6.71 1.72
N ARG A 81 -8.89 -7.41 0.58
CA ARG A 81 -10.12 -7.47 -0.24
C ARG A 81 -11.26 -8.14 0.53
N ARG A 82 -10.98 -9.18 1.33
CA ARG A 82 -11.97 -9.83 2.21
C ARG A 82 -12.51 -8.85 3.25
N ILE A 83 -11.64 -8.09 3.92
CA ILE A 83 -12.05 -7.04 4.87
C ILE A 83 -12.92 -6.00 4.18
N THR A 84 -12.50 -5.46 3.03
CA THR A 84 -13.28 -4.43 2.32
C THR A 84 -14.67 -4.92 1.91
N ARG A 85 -14.80 -6.19 1.52
CA ARG A 85 -16.09 -6.80 1.18
C ARG A 85 -16.94 -7.07 2.42
N ALA A 86 -16.34 -7.62 3.48
CA ALA A 86 -17.04 -7.88 4.75
C ALA A 86 -17.52 -6.59 5.42
N ALA A 87 -16.73 -5.52 5.36
CA ALA A 87 -17.08 -4.22 5.92
C ALA A 87 -18.30 -3.55 5.23
N ARG A 88 -18.66 -3.98 4.01
CA ARG A 88 -19.87 -3.54 3.30
C ARG A 88 -21.13 -4.30 3.71
N ASN A 89 -21.00 -5.38 4.48
CA ASN A 89 -22.12 -6.22 4.90
C ASN A 89 -22.30 -6.13 6.42
N GLU A 90 -23.44 -5.61 6.86
CA GLU A 90 -23.75 -5.34 8.28
C GLU A 90 -23.70 -6.61 9.15
N LEU A 91 -24.02 -7.79 8.57
CA LEU A 91 -23.99 -9.08 9.27
C LEU A 91 -22.59 -9.45 9.78
N TYR A 92 -21.54 -9.08 9.04
CA TYR A 92 -20.16 -9.38 9.42
C TYR A 92 -19.65 -8.49 10.57
N ARG A 93 -20.24 -7.29 10.74
CA ARG A 93 -19.93 -6.40 11.87
C ARG A 93 -20.53 -6.92 13.17
N HIS A 94 -21.76 -7.41 13.12
CA HIS A 94 -22.48 -7.87 14.30
C HIS A 94 -21.89 -9.17 14.89
N ASN A 95 -21.37 -10.05 14.02
CA ASN A 95 -20.88 -11.37 14.43
C ASN A 95 -19.40 -11.40 14.86
N GLY A 96 -18.73 -10.25 15.00
CA GLY A 96 -17.30 -10.19 15.35
C GLY A 96 -16.33 -10.75 14.29
N GLN A 97 -16.85 -11.27 13.18
CA GLN A 97 -16.04 -11.86 12.11
C GLN A 97 -15.14 -10.82 11.44
N LEU A 98 -15.59 -9.56 11.33
CA LEU A 98 -14.77 -8.49 10.78
C LEU A 98 -13.49 -8.26 11.58
N GLU A 99 -13.56 -8.30 12.92
CA GLU A 99 -12.39 -8.11 13.79
C GLU A 99 -11.38 -9.25 13.64
N ALA A 100 -11.85 -10.50 13.57
CA ALA A 100 -10.99 -11.65 13.29
C ALA A 100 -10.28 -11.53 11.93
N LEU A 101 -11.00 -11.08 10.89
CA LEU A 101 -10.40 -10.82 9.58
C LEU A 101 -9.35 -9.70 9.64
N GLU A 102 -9.61 -8.62 10.37
CA GLU A 102 -8.64 -7.54 10.55
C GLU A 102 -7.37 -8.01 11.26
N ASP A 103 -7.51 -8.85 12.29
CA ASP A 103 -6.37 -9.39 13.02
C ASP A 103 -5.52 -10.33 12.20
N THR A 104 -6.14 -11.20 11.39
CA THR A 104 -5.42 -12.06 10.45
C THR A 104 -4.62 -11.23 9.44
N TYR A 105 -5.22 -10.17 8.89
CA TYR A 105 -4.54 -9.23 8.00
C TYR A 105 -3.40 -8.47 8.70
N LYS A 106 -3.59 -7.99 9.94
CA LYS A 106 -2.53 -7.32 10.72
C LYS A 106 -1.33 -8.25 10.90
N ARG A 107 -1.56 -9.53 11.25
CA ARG A 107 -0.49 -10.54 11.38
C ARG A 107 0.21 -10.79 10.05
N ALA A 108 -0.55 -10.97 8.97
CA ALA A 108 -0.01 -11.17 7.63
C ALA A 108 0.84 -9.97 7.16
N LYS A 109 0.38 -8.75 7.43
CA LYS A 109 1.10 -7.50 7.12
C LYS A 109 2.40 -7.39 7.92
N LYS A 110 2.39 -7.70 9.21
CA LYS A 110 3.62 -7.72 10.03
C LYS A 110 4.62 -8.76 9.50
N HIS A 111 4.14 -9.93 9.10
CA HIS A 111 4.98 -10.96 8.51
C HIS A 111 5.59 -10.49 7.17
N LEU A 112 4.80 -9.85 6.31
CA LEU A 112 5.31 -9.24 5.06
C LEU A 112 6.41 -8.21 5.33
N GLN A 113 6.23 -7.35 6.34
CA GLN A 113 7.24 -6.34 6.70
C GLN A 113 8.55 -6.99 7.16
N ARG A 114 8.46 -8.07 7.95
CA ARG A 114 9.64 -8.84 8.37
C ARG A 114 10.35 -9.46 7.17
N LEU A 115 9.63 -10.13 6.27
CA LEU A 115 10.23 -10.72 5.06
C LEU A 115 10.94 -9.68 4.20
N ILE A 116 10.33 -8.49 4.01
CA ILE A 116 10.97 -7.39 3.27
C ILE A 116 12.24 -6.92 4.00
N GLN A 117 12.20 -6.81 5.33
CA GLN A 117 13.37 -6.38 6.09
C GLN A 117 14.50 -7.40 6.03
N THR A 118 14.18 -8.68 6.19
CA THR A 118 15.13 -9.80 6.08
C THR A 118 15.78 -9.81 4.69
N SER A 119 14.98 -9.77 3.62
CA SER A 119 15.52 -9.76 2.25
C SER A 119 16.41 -8.55 1.96
N LYS A 120 16.04 -7.37 2.49
CA LYS A 120 16.91 -6.18 2.38
C LYS A 120 18.23 -6.35 3.12
N ASN A 121 18.20 -6.91 4.33
CA ASN A 121 19.39 -7.14 5.13
C ASN A 121 20.29 -8.17 4.44
N GLU A 122 19.74 -9.29 3.95
CA GLU A 122 20.48 -10.32 3.21
C GLU A 122 21.20 -9.72 2.00
N HIS A 123 20.49 -8.94 1.18
CA HIS A 123 21.10 -8.27 0.03
C HIS A 123 22.16 -7.24 0.45
N TRP A 124 21.99 -6.58 1.60
CA TRP A 124 22.99 -5.65 2.11
C TRP A 124 24.25 -6.38 2.59
N ASP A 125 24.07 -7.51 3.28
CA ASP A 125 25.16 -8.37 3.73
C ASP A 125 25.91 -8.99 2.53
N GLU A 126 25.20 -9.32 1.44
CA GLU A 126 25.82 -9.72 0.17
C GLU A 126 26.69 -8.63 -0.42
N VAL A 127 26.21 -7.38 -0.44
CA VAL A 127 26.98 -6.24 -0.95
C VAL A 127 28.22 -6.00 -0.09
N ILE A 128 28.13 -6.13 1.24
CA ILE A 128 29.29 -6.01 2.14
C ILE A 128 30.30 -7.13 1.87
N ARG A 129 29.84 -8.38 1.77
CA ARG A 129 30.72 -9.52 1.44
C ARG A 129 31.39 -9.36 0.08
N ASP A 130 30.68 -8.85 -0.91
CA ASP A 130 31.25 -8.56 -2.23
C ASP A 130 32.34 -7.47 -2.13
N LEU A 131 32.16 -6.46 -1.27
CA LEU A 131 33.16 -5.40 -1.02
C LEU A 131 34.43 -5.91 -0.34
N ASP A 132 34.29 -6.83 0.63
CA ASP A 132 35.45 -7.42 1.32
C ASP A 132 36.32 -8.25 0.38
N ASN A 133 35.72 -8.85 -0.65
CA ASN A 133 36.41 -9.65 -1.66
C ASN A 133 36.95 -8.81 -2.82
N ASP A 134 36.17 -7.82 -3.29
CA ASP A 134 36.53 -6.94 -4.40
C ASP A 134 36.07 -5.49 -4.13
N ILE A 135 37.04 -4.66 -3.77
CA ILE A 135 36.85 -3.24 -3.48
C ILE A 135 36.32 -2.44 -4.69
N TRP A 136 36.47 -2.94 -5.93
CA TRP A 136 35.97 -2.29 -7.15
C TRP A 136 34.73 -2.96 -7.74
N GLY A 137 34.16 -3.94 -7.02
CA GLY A 137 33.03 -4.74 -7.47
C GLY A 137 31.68 -4.04 -7.39
N LYS A 138 30.62 -4.82 -7.12
CA LYS A 138 29.22 -4.34 -7.14
C LYS A 138 28.96 -3.23 -6.13
N GLY A 139 29.60 -3.27 -4.96
CA GLY A 139 29.44 -2.22 -3.95
C GLY A 139 29.95 -0.86 -4.44
N TYR A 140 31.13 -0.82 -5.07
CA TYR A 140 31.65 0.39 -5.71
C TYR A 140 30.73 0.87 -6.84
N GLU A 141 30.22 -0.04 -7.68
CA GLU A 141 29.27 0.31 -8.74
C GLU A 141 27.99 0.95 -8.19
N ILE A 142 27.43 0.43 -7.10
CA ILE A 142 26.23 0.98 -6.44
C ILE A 142 26.51 2.40 -5.93
N ILE A 143 27.62 2.60 -5.22
CA ILE A 143 28.04 3.91 -4.69
C ILE A 143 28.24 4.89 -5.85
N MET A 144 29.01 4.51 -6.87
CA MET A 144 29.30 5.37 -8.01
C MET A 144 28.06 5.67 -8.85
N ARG A 145 27.09 4.76 -8.98
CA ARG A 145 25.80 5.07 -9.61
C ARG A 145 25.01 6.10 -8.82
N GLY A 146 25.07 6.05 -7.49
CA GLY A 146 24.47 7.05 -6.61
C GLY A 146 25.16 8.41 -6.70
N VAL A 147 26.51 8.41 -6.68
CA VAL A 147 27.34 9.62 -6.72
C VAL A 147 27.35 10.26 -8.11
N ALA A 148 27.44 9.49 -9.19
CA ALA A 148 27.42 10.01 -10.57
C ALA A 148 26.09 10.65 -10.97
N SER A 149 25.01 10.34 -10.24
CA SER A 149 23.73 11.05 -10.40
C SER A 149 23.74 12.44 -9.76
N ALA A 150 24.67 12.71 -8.84
CA ALA A 150 25.02 14.06 -8.40
C ALA A 150 26.05 14.65 -9.39
N ARG A 151 25.85 15.89 -9.82
CA ARG A 151 26.86 16.54 -10.67
C ARG A 151 28.07 16.83 -9.77
N PRO A 152 29.32 16.71 -10.28
CA PRO A 152 30.53 16.97 -9.50
C PRO A 152 30.55 18.32 -8.75
N TYR A 153 29.77 19.30 -9.22
CA TYR A 153 29.67 20.66 -8.68
C TYR A 153 28.49 20.88 -7.70
N ASP A 154 27.65 19.86 -7.47
CA ASP A 154 26.58 19.92 -6.45
C ASP A 154 27.09 19.53 -5.06
N ILE A 155 28.38 19.20 -4.92
CA ILE A 155 29.09 19.01 -3.66
C ILE A 155 29.60 20.39 -3.23
N PRO A 156 29.02 21.04 -2.21
CA PRO A 156 29.54 22.32 -1.76
C PRO A 156 30.94 22.13 -1.18
N ASP A 157 31.91 22.93 -1.64
CA ASP A 157 33.33 22.88 -1.25
C ASP A 157 33.60 23.11 0.26
N ASP A 158 32.57 23.47 1.03
CA ASP A 158 32.68 23.89 2.43
C ASP A 158 32.80 22.73 3.46
N LYS A 159 32.80 21.47 3.02
CA LYS A 159 32.87 20.30 3.92
C LYS A 159 34.24 19.63 4.05
N ALA A 160 35.31 20.22 3.52
CA ALA A 160 36.65 19.65 3.60
C ALA A 160 37.30 19.69 5.01
N VAL A 161 36.76 20.39 6.00
CA VAL A 161 37.32 20.40 7.37
C VAL A 161 36.20 20.46 8.41
N GLY A 162 36.09 19.40 9.23
CA GLY A 162 35.50 19.38 10.57
C GLY A 162 34.24 20.21 10.81
N GLY A 163 33.06 19.67 10.52
CA GLY A 163 31.79 20.26 10.95
C GLY A 163 30.67 19.23 10.89
N THR A 164 30.02 18.97 12.03
CA THR A 164 28.89 18.05 12.19
C THR A 164 27.84 18.20 11.09
N PRO A 165 27.20 17.11 10.62
CA PRO A 165 26.24 17.16 9.52
C PRO A 165 24.88 17.67 10.01
N GLU A 166 24.82 18.95 10.38
CA GLU A 166 23.55 19.64 10.38
C GLU A 166 23.12 19.80 8.92
N ARG A 167 21.88 19.41 8.63
CA ARG A 167 21.16 19.71 7.38
C ARG A 167 21.38 18.75 6.19
N ILE A 168 21.10 17.46 6.39
CA ILE A 168 20.22 16.77 5.43
C ILE A 168 18.82 17.32 5.72
N LYS A 169 18.32 18.24 4.89
CA LYS A 169 16.90 18.60 4.91
C LYS A 169 16.12 17.34 4.55
N LYS A 170 15.82 16.51 5.54
CA LYS A 170 14.62 15.67 5.51
C LYS A 170 13.52 16.64 5.11
N LYS A 171 12.82 16.39 4.00
CA LYS A 171 11.50 17.00 3.80
C LYS A 171 10.67 16.51 4.99
N ARG A 172 10.75 17.21 6.13
CA ARG A 172 9.79 17.06 7.21
C ARG A 172 8.45 17.33 6.54
N ALA A 173 7.52 16.39 6.67
CA ALA A 173 6.13 16.66 6.33
C ALA A 173 5.77 18.04 6.94
N PRO A 174 5.06 18.91 6.20
CA PRO A 174 4.74 20.24 6.70
C PRO A 174 4.18 20.12 8.11
N TYR A 175 4.74 20.89 9.03
CA TYR A 175 4.30 20.92 10.42
C TYR A 175 2.80 21.21 10.43
N VAL A 176 2.02 20.26 10.92
CA VAL A 176 0.59 20.43 11.17
C VAL A 176 0.49 20.89 12.62
N PRO A 177 0.03 22.13 12.90
CA PRO A 177 -0.12 22.63 14.27
C PRO A 177 -0.98 21.68 15.13
N GLU A 178 -0.65 21.49 16.41
CA GLU A 178 -1.34 20.55 17.32
C GLU A 178 -2.86 20.80 17.43
N GLU A 179 -3.28 22.04 17.24
CA GLU A 179 -4.70 22.45 17.14
C GLU A 179 -5.46 21.74 16.01
N ASN A 180 -4.79 21.32 14.94
CA ASN A 180 -5.37 20.53 13.85
C ASN A 180 -5.35 19.01 14.10
N LEU A 181 -4.50 18.52 15.02
CA LEU A 181 -4.50 17.11 15.44
C LEU A 181 -5.68 16.82 16.38
N LEU A 182 -6.07 17.79 17.22
CA LEU A 182 -7.27 17.73 18.06
C LEU A 182 -8.57 17.80 17.27
N ARG A 183 -8.62 18.55 16.16
CA ARG A 183 -9.81 18.60 15.28
C ARG A 183 -10.11 17.26 14.56
N LEU A 184 -9.08 16.45 14.32
CA LEU A 184 -9.17 15.11 13.72
C LEU A 184 -9.54 14.01 14.75
N SER A 185 -9.28 14.23 16.04
CA SER A 185 -9.79 13.36 17.11
C SER A 185 -11.22 13.73 17.51
N GLU A 186 -11.58 15.01 17.48
CA GLU A 186 -12.94 15.52 17.74
C GLU A 186 -13.97 15.14 16.67
N SER A 187 -13.56 15.03 15.40
CA SER A 187 -14.43 14.55 14.31
C SER A 187 -14.71 13.04 14.39
N LYS A 188 -13.86 12.25 15.09
CA LYS A 188 -14.12 10.83 15.38
C LYS A 188 -14.92 10.62 16.66
N THR A 189 -14.89 11.55 17.61
CA THR A 189 -15.77 11.51 18.80
C THR A 189 -17.15 12.09 18.51
N SER A 190 -17.30 13.12 17.67
CA SER A 190 -18.60 13.68 17.26
C SER A 190 -19.53 12.66 16.57
N CYS A 191 -18.97 11.70 15.81
CA CYS A 191 -19.75 10.62 15.22
C CYS A 191 -20.29 9.61 16.27
N LYS A 192 -19.67 9.52 17.46
CA LYS A 192 -20.21 8.76 18.60
C LYS A 192 -21.29 9.55 19.37
N GLN A 193 -21.22 10.88 19.40
CA GLN A 193 -22.20 11.71 20.12
C GLN A 193 -23.60 11.80 19.46
N LYS A 194 -23.76 11.45 18.17
CA LYS A 194 -25.08 11.47 17.50
C LYS A 194 -25.90 10.18 17.63
N ARG A 195 -25.47 9.20 18.44
CA ARG A 195 -26.30 8.05 18.84
C ARG A 195 -26.69 8.19 20.31
N GLY A 196 -27.88 8.76 20.56
CA GLY A 196 -28.61 8.50 21.82
C GLY A 196 -28.83 9.69 22.76
N LYS A 197 -29.46 10.79 22.30
CA LYS A 197 -30.42 11.50 23.16
C LYS A 197 -31.74 10.73 23.09
N LYS A 198 -32.00 9.88 24.08
CA LYS A 198 -33.37 9.58 24.51
C LYS A 198 -33.42 9.93 25.99
N GLU A 199 -33.97 11.11 26.25
CA GLU A 199 -34.49 11.50 27.55
C GLU A 199 -35.42 10.39 28.06
N ARG A 200 -35.21 9.95 29.30
CA ARG A 200 -36.27 9.32 30.07
C ARG A 200 -36.16 9.80 31.52
N TYR A 201 -37.12 10.65 31.83
CA TYR A 201 -37.59 11.19 33.11
C TYR A 201 -37.01 10.62 34.40
N ASN A 202 -36.67 11.56 35.29
CA ASN A 202 -36.65 11.37 36.73
C ASN A 202 -38.07 11.13 37.23
N GLU A 203 -38.29 10.10 38.06
CA GLU A 203 -39.37 10.05 39.03
C GLU A 203 -38.90 9.37 40.33
N PRO A 204 -39.51 9.69 41.49
CA PRO A 204 -38.79 9.86 42.74
C PRO A 204 -38.91 8.70 43.73
N ASP A 205 -38.00 8.78 44.71
CA ASP A 205 -37.86 8.04 45.96
C ASP A 205 -39.19 7.78 46.69
N THR A 206 -39.48 6.49 46.92
CA THR A 206 -40.42 6.02 47.94
C THR A 206 -39.79 4.88 48.76
N ARG A 207 -38.94 5.27 49.71
CA ARG A 207 -38.82 4.68 51.06
C ARG A 207 -40.21 4.29 51.63
N GLN A 208 -40.51 3.10 52.17
CA GLN A 208 -40.04 2.35 53.37
C GLN A 208 -41.10 1.21 53.63
N PRO A 209 -41.08 0.39 54.72
CA PRO A 209 -40.02 -0.24 55.55
C PRO A 209 -40.27 -1.76 55.89
N GLY A 210 -39.26 -2.45 56.45
CA GLY A 210 -39.45 -3.41 57.56
C GLY A 210 -39.41 -4.95 57.33
N ALA A 211 -38.24 -5.55 57.63
CA ALA A 211 -37.95 -6.82 58.39
C ALA A 211 -38.63 -8.18 58.01
N PRO A 212 -38.14 -9.36 58.47
CA PRO A 212 -36.95 -9.68 59.29
C PRO A 212 -35.99 -10.73 58.69
N GLU A 213 -34.93 -10.96 59.47
CA GLU A 213 -33.80 -11.88 59.34
C GLU A 213 -34.18 -13.37 59.34
N ASP A 214 -33.35 -14.23 58.73
CA ASP A 214 -33.17 -15.61 59.19
C ASP A 214 -31.76 -16.12 58.80
N ASP A 215 -31.01 -16.46 59.83
CA ASP A 215 -29.72 -17.12 59.85
C ASP A 215 -29.78 -18.54 59.25
N ALA A 216 -28.75 -18.96 58.51
CA ALA A 216 -28.36 -20.37 58.46
C ALA A 216 -26.88 -20.55 58.12
N THR A 217 -26.18 -21.05 59.14
CA THR A 217 -24.81 -21.54 59.23
C THR A 217 -24.60 -22.90 58.51
N GLY A 218 -23.34 -23.27 58.26
CA GLY A 218 -22.89 -24.65 57.98
C GLY A 218 -22.06 -24.78 56.69
N SER A 219 -20.72 -24.80 56.69
CA SER A 219 -19.76 -25.74 57.30
C SER A 219 -19.78 -27.16 56.68
N GLY A 220 -18.61 -27.63 56.24
CA GLY A 220 -18.29 -29.04 55.91
C GLY A 220 -17.84 -29.24 54.45
N SER A 221 -16.56 -29.37 54.09
CA SER A 221 -15.53 -30.38 54.42
C SER A 221 -15.68 -31.73 53.69
N GLY A 222 -14.55 -32.23 53.16
CA GLY A 222 -14.35 -33.60 52.65
C GLY A 222 -14.60 -33.77 51.14
N GLY A 223 -13.77 -34.45 50.36
CA GLY A 223 -12.63 -35.30 50.63
C GLY A 223 -12.18 -35.95 49.30
N ALA A 224 -10.91 -36.34 49.27
CA ALA A 224 -10.23 -36.98 48.14
C ALA A 224 -10.88 -38.29 47.66
N LYS A 225 -10.66 -38.64 46.38
CA LYS A 225 -10.26 -40.01 45.98
C LYS A 225 -9.68 -40.05 44.56
N LYS A 226 -8.42 -40.47 44.50
CA LYS A 226 -7.76 -41.10 43.35
C LYS A 226 -8.47 -42.41 42.99
N MET A 227 -8.68 -42.70 41.72
CA MET A 227 -8.71 -44.01 41.03
C MET A 227 -8.75 -43.68 39.52
N ALA A 228 -8.10 -44.35 38.58
CA ALA A 228 -7.07 -45.38 38.52
C ALA A 228 -6.36 -45.18 37.17
#